data_AF-A0AA40KFZ5-F1
#
_entry.id   AF-A0AA40KFZ5-F1
#
_cell.length_a   1.000
_cell.length_b   1.000
_cell.length_c   1.000
_cell.angle_alpha   90.00
_cell.angle_beta   90.00
_cell.angle_gamma   90.00
#
_symmetry.space_group_name_H-M   'P 1'
#
loop_
_entity.id
_entity.type
_entity.pdbx_description
1 polymer ?
#
loop_
_entity_poly.entity_id
_entity_poly.type
_entity_poly.pdbx_seq_one_letter_code
_entity_poly.pdbx_strand_id
1 'polypeptide(L)'
;MTPPPQRGKLTFGVVLEHDDDKIPKYKFDMSHALDNVDETNDFGFEGEEEDDRVEAVDSERDEESVWDVVSGLLKDDRYEEEEAGEGEEMPPSIVSVSTVEEEIEREPPSPEVIEHVPVEIPPEVLDEREPLIDKLKELLAEKSELSRKNRLLELWITRNMKKIQQRMTPADPAKTREQMEEVYKEALREYKIQVDEILTRQDELADELQSYTARVRALSKEDDQIYQEFLDRQKEISVGLIFSKTGRKLTEKMMDNLTRRQATRRVILAQDRRNYVLLQHRLDSLNVQLKIAETLGEGMTAMDYETLHIANLGYKDRLDERDRELEKLRNKYASSLSATFRYFKRLFSRLLLTRIAETVNGVAQYKEKEVCIVDDIEFEQINLDHYRGLNTEIRERVNIAHVALNEVRETLNEKNIAAGLLVSQQALMQMQKMITMKEELANKIKMIEQEIELYKPTKQTTKKSQLSRTTLS
;
A
#
# COMPACT_ATOMS: atom_id res chain seq x y z
N MET A 1 -15.18 -68.87 -53.22
CA MET A 1 -15.15 -67.44 -53.61
C MET A 1 -16.59 -66.99 -53.79
N THR A 2 -17.15 -66.40 -52.75
CA THR A 2 -18.52 -65.90 -52.64
C THR A 2 -18.43 -64.39 -52.39
N PRO A 3 -19.28 -63.55 -53.01
CA PRO A 3 -19.12 -62.11 -52.99
C PRO A 3 -19.54 -61.51 -51.64
N PRO A 4 -19.03 -60.32 -51.29
CA PRO A 4 -19.33 -59.70 -50.00
C PRO A 4 -20.73 -59.07 -49.99
N PRO A 5 -21.42 -59.02 -48.84
CA PRO A 5 -22.70 -58.36 -48.73
C PRO A 5 -22.52 -56.84 -48.76
N GLN A 6 -23.36 -56.19 -49.55
CA GLN A 6 -23.42 -54.76 -49.77
C GLN A 6 -23.87 -54.02 -48.51
N ARG A 7 -23.15 -52.94 -48.17
CA ARG A 7 -23.53 -51.98 -47.13
C ARG A 7 -24.82 -51.26 -47.54
N GLY A 8 -25.91 -51.54 -46.84
CA GLY A 8 -27.13 -50.74 -46.89
C GLY A 8 -26.89 -49.36 -46.30
N LYS A 9 -27.11 -48.32 -47.10
CA LYS A 9 -27.27 -46.94 -46.62
C LYS A 9 -28.62 -46.85 -45.92
N LEU A 10 -28.61 -46.84 -44.59
CA LEU A 10 -29.76 -46.42 -43.79
C LEU A 10 -29.67 -44.91 -43.58
N THR A 11 -30.47 -44.17 -44.34
CA THR A 11 -30.80 -42.78 -44.06
C THR A 11 -31.75 -42.75 -42.87
N PHE A 12 -31.25 -42.40 -41.69
CA PHE A 12 -32.11 -42.04 -40.56
C PHE A 12 -32.43 -40.55 -40.66
N GLY A 13 -33.61 -40.24 -41.19
CA GLY A 13 -34.31 -39.01 -40.86
C GLY A 13 -35.08 -39.25 -39.56
N VAL A 14 -34.47 -38.91 -38.42
CA VAL A 14 -35.21 -38.77 -37.17
C VAL A 14 -35.56 -37.30 -37.04
N VAL A 15 -36.80 -36.98 -37.37
CA VAL A 15 -37.47 -35.77 -36.90
C VAL A 15 -37.73 -36.01 -35.42
N LEU A 16 -36.85 -35.51 -34.56
CA LEU A 16 -37.09 -35.37 -33.13
C LEU A 16 -37.80 -34.02 -32.96
N GLU A 17 -39.13 -34.06 -32.95
CA GLU A 17 -39.90 -32.99 -32.32
C GLU A 17 -39.56 -33.03 -30.82
N HIS A 18 -38.79 -32.04 -30.38
CA HIS A 18 -38.54 -31.77 -28.98
C HIS A 18 -39.79 -31.11 -28.40
N ASP A 19 -40.67 -31.94 -27.82
CA ASP A 19 -41.64 -31.45 -26.85
C ASP A 19 -40.94 -31.23 -25.50
N ASP A 20 -40.81 -29.94 -25.16
CA ASP A 20 -40.74 -29.33 -23.84
C ASP A 20 -40.15 -30.14 -22.67
N ASP A 21 -38.97 -29.70 -22.25
CA ASP A 21 -38.39 -29.86 -20.90
C ASP A 21 -39.33 -29.30 -19.82
N LYS A 22 -40.37 -30.06 -19.46
CA LYS A 22 -41.06 -29.89 -18.18
C LYS A 22 -40.50 -30.91 -17.21
N ILE A 23 -39.49 -30.50 -16.45
CA ILE A 23 -39.18 -31.14 -15.16
C ILE A 23 -40.51 -31.24 -14.41
N PRO A 24 -40.97 -32.44 -14.02
CA PRO A 24 -42.22 -32.56 -13.28
C PRO A 24 -42.04 -31.85 -11.95
N LYS A 25 -42.58 -30.63 -11.85
CA LYS A 25 -42.84 -29.98 -10.57
C LYS A 25 -43.87 -30.86 -9.87
N TYR A 26 -43.40 -31.82 -9.07
CA TYR A 26 -44.24 -32.53 -8.11
C TYR A 26 -44.71 -31.48 -7.08
N LYS A 27 -45.83 -30.80 -7.37
CA LYS A 27 -46.63 -30.15 -6.33
C LYS A 27 -47.08 -31.28 -5.42
N PHE A 28 -46.56 -31.27 -4.20
CA PHE A 28 -46.94 -32.19 -3.16
C PHE A 28 -48.28 -31.67 -2.62
N ASP A 29 -49.37 -31.98 -3.32
CA ASP A 29 -50.71 -31.79 -2.78
C ASP A 29 -50.90 -32.81 -1.67
N MET A 30 -50.57 -32.37 -0.46
CA MET A 30 -50.89 -33.08 0.78
C MET A 30 -52.41 -32.99 1.09
N SER A 31 -53.16 -32.28 0.28
CA SER A 31 -54.62 -32.25 0.24
C SER A 31 -55.18 -33.45 -0.51
N HIS A 32 -54.76 -34.67 -0.15
CA HIS A 32 -55.57 -35.83 -0.50
C HIS A 32 -56.71 -35.90 0.50
N ALA A 33 -57.89 -35.53 0.01
CA ALA A 33 -59.19 -35.65 0.64
C ALA A 33 -59.33 -36.94 1.46
N LEU A 34 -59.29 -36.80 2.78
CA LEU A 34 -59.93 -37.76 3.69
C LEU A 34 -61.46 -37.78 3.48
N ASP A 35 -62.01 -36.81 2.74
CA ASP A 35 -63.45 -36.60 2.53
C ASP A 35 -64.17 -37.67 1.69
N ASN A 36 -63.45 -38.64 1.11
CA ASN A 36 -64.09 -39.72 0.32
C ASN A 36 -63.94 -41.12 0.91
N VAL A 37 -63.41 -41.26 2.12
CA VAL A 37 -63.68 -42.49 2.89
C VAL A 37 -64.98 -42.25 3.62
N ASP A 38 -66.08 -42.65 2.99
CA ASP A 38 -67.40 -42.75 3.59
C ASP A 38 -67.32 -43.71 4.80
N GLU A 39 -66.90 -43.18 5.95
CA GLU A 39 -66.92 -43.84 7.26
C GLU A 39 -68.25 -43.61 7.99
N THR A 40 -69.25 -43.04 7.31
CA THR A 40 -70.54 -42.71 7.90
C THR A 40 -71.66 -43.67 7.45
N ASN A 41 -72.20 -44.36 8.45
CA ASN A 41 -73.57 -44.87 8.55
C ASN A 41 -73.95 -46.17 7.84
N ASP A 42 -73.65 -47.31 8.48
CA ASP A 42 -74.66 -48.39 8.59
C ASP A 42 -74.49 -49.28 9.84
N PHE A 43 -74.26 -48.69 11.03
CA PHE A 43 -74.57 -49.37 12.30
C PHE A 43 -74.85 -48.34 13.39
N GLY A 44 -76.11 -47.89 13.46
CA GLY A 44 -76.63 -47.18 14.63
C GLY A 44 -76.64 -48.13 15.83
N PHE A 45 -75.80 -47.84 16.81
CA PHE A 45 -75.91 -48.39 18.16
C PHE A 45 -75.74 -47.22 19.13
N GLU A 46 -76.86 -46.71 19.61
CA GLU A 46 -76.92 -45.78 20.73
C GLU A 46 -76.35 -46.50 21.97
N GLY A 47 -75.26 -45.98 22.49
CA GLY A 47 -74.67 -46.33 23.77
C GLY A 47 -74.23 -45.04 24.43
N GLU A 48 -75.01 -44.63 25.43
CA GLU A 48 -74.69 -43.57 26.38
C GLU A 48 -73.42 -43.88 27.18
N GLU A 49 -72.91 -42.84 27.83
CA GLU A 49 -71.86 -42.84 28.88
C GLU A 49 -70.42 -42.93 28.34
N GLU A 50 -69.45 -42.14 28.80
CA GLU A 50 -69.35 -41.32 30.00
C GLU A 50 -68.23 -40.28 29.83
N ASP A 51 -68.37 -39.25 30.64
CA ASP A 51 -67.54 -38.06 30.84
C ASP A 51 -66.09 -38.41 31.23
N ASP A 52 -65.09 -37.87 30.52
CA ASP A 52 -63.74 -37.71 31.07
C ASP A 52 -63.08 -36.45 30.50
N ARG A 53 -63.24 -35.41 31.30
CA ARG A 53 -62.74 -34.05 31.14
C ARG A 53 -61.25 -34.02 31.49
N VAL A 54 -60.37 -33.94 30.50
CA VAL A 54 -58.95 -33.63 30.71
C VAL A 54 -58.71 -32.17 30.30
N GLU A 55 -58.44 -31.34 31.29
CA GLU A 55 -58.00 -29.95 31.12
C GLU A 55 -56.67 -29.92 30.35
N ALA A 56 -56.70 -29.41 29.11
CA ALA A 56 -55.51 -28.98 28.41
C ALA A 56 -55.21 -27.53 28.82
N VAL A 57 -54.05 -27.35 29.44
CA VAL A 57 -53.50 -26.05 29.84
C VAL A 57 -53.01 -25.34 28.57
N ASP A 58 -53.70 -24.26 28.20
CA ASP A 58 -53.26 -23.30 27.20
C ASP A 58 -51.99 -22.62 27.70
N SER A 59 -50.84 -22.99 27.11
CA SER A 59 -49.63 -22.19 27.16
C SER A 59 -49.51 -21.42 25.85
N GLU A 60 -50.15 -20.25 25.80
CA GLU A 60 -49.81 -19.19 24.86
C GLU A 60 -48.33 -18.83 25.05
N ARG A 61 -47.50 -19.18 24.06
CA ARG A 61 -46.11 -18.74 23.99
C ARG A 61 -45.99 -17.88 22.74
N ASP A 62 -45.97 -16.57 22.96
CA ASP A 62 -45.63 -15.55 21.99
C ASP A 62 -44.24 -15.84 21.41
N GLU A 63 -44.19 -16.39 20.19
CA GLU A 63 -42.99 -16.39 19.36
C GLU A 63 -42.99 -15.10 18.54
N GLU A 64 -42.56 -14.03 19.20
CA GLU A 64 -42.23 -12.76 18.56
C GLU A 64 -41.06 -12.99 17.59
N SER A 65 -41.36 -12.79 16.30
CA SER A 65 -40.45 -12.96 15.17
C SER A 65 -39.19 -12.08 15.30
N VAL A 66 -38.07 -12.73 15.62
CA VAL A 66 -36.72 -12.11 15.74
C VAL A 66 -36.11 -11.75 14.37
N TRP A 67 -36.81 -11.99 13.26
CA TRP A 67 -36.27 -11.78 11.91
C TRP A 67 -36.36 -10.34 11.39
N ASP A 68 -37.04 -9.43 12.08
CA ASP A 68 -37.20 -8.03 11.62
C ASP A 68 -36.08 -7.06 12.04
N VAL A 69 -35.07 -7.50 12.80
CA VAL A 69 -34.01 -6.61 13.31
C VAL A 69 -32.72 -6.62 12.47
N VAL A 70 -32.51 -7.61 11.60
CA VAL A 70 -31.21 -7.79 10.90
C VAL A 70 -31.15 -7.09 9.52
N SER A 71 -32.28 -6.63 8.98
CA SER A 71 -32.32 -5.99 7.64
C SER A 71 -31.82 -4.53 7.60
N GLY A 72 -31.37 -3.96 8.73
CA GLY A 72 -31.03 -2.53 8.83
C GLY A 72 -29.54 -2.15 8.79
N LEU A 73 -28.61 -3.11 8.74
CA LEU A 73 -27.18 -2.84 9.04
C LEU A 73 -26.18 -3.21 7.93
N LEU A 74 -26.61 -3.22 6.66
CA LEU A 74 -25.72 -3.24 5.50
C LEU A 74 -25.77 -1.87 4.80
N LYS A 75 -25.19 -0.85 5.45
CA LYS A 75 -24.74 0.37 4.79
C LYS A 75 -23.27 0.21 4.43
N ASP A 76 -23.05 -0.18 3.18
CA ASP A 76 -22.18 0.51 2.21
C ASP A 76 -20.87 1.11 2.77
N ASP A 77 -19.94 0.26 3.20
CA ASP A 77 -18.51 0.62 3.26
C ASP A 77 -17.86 0.25 1.92
N ARG A 78 -17.96 1.22 1.01
CA ARG A 78 -17.31 1.27 -0.29
C ARG A 78 -15.79 1.35 -0.08
N TYR A 79 -15.09 0.22 -0.21
CA TYR A 79 -13.63 0.18 -0.33
C TYR A 79 -13.22 0.73 -1.69
N GLU A 80 -12.59 1.91 -1.70
CA GLU A 80 -11.84 2.43 -2.85
C GLU A 80 -10.43 1.80 -2.82
N GLU A 81 -10.20 0.85 -3.72
CA GLU A 81 -8.84 0.43 -4.10
C GLU A 81 -8.32 1.42 -5.15
N GLU A 82 -7.44 2.33 -4.73
CA GLU A 82 -6.58 3.10 -5.61
C GLU A 82 -5.50 2.17 -6.19
N GLU A 83 -5.70 1.68 -7.40
CA GLU A 83 -4.62 1.10 -8.21
C GLU A 83 -4.12 2.14 -9.21
N ALA A 84 -2.96 2.70 -8.90
CA ALA A 84 -2.16 3.53 -9.79
C ALA A 84 -1.54 2.66 -10.89
N GLY A 85 -1.81 2.98 -12.15
CA GLY A 85 -1.22 2.26 -13.28
C GLY A 85 -1.49 2.93 -14.62
N GLU A 86 -0.65 3.92 -14.92
CA GLU A 86 -0.10 4.31 -16.24
C GLU A 86 -0.98 4.18 -17.50
N GLY A 87 -1.23 5.33 -18.12
CA GLY A 87 -1.98 5.46 -19.35
C GLY A 87 -1.23 4.98 -20.60
N GLU A 88 -2.03 4.56 -21.58
CA GLU A 88 -1.70 4.73 -22.99
C GLU A 88 -2.96 5.21 -23.73
N GLU A 89 -2.74 6.27 -24.50
CA GLU A 89 -3.72 7.03 -25.25
C GLU A 89 -4.26 6.22 -26.45
N MET A 90 -5.56 6.29 -26.70
CA MET A 90 -6.09 6.05 -28.04
C MET A 90 -7.19 7.06 -28.42
N PRO A 91 -7.29 7.38 -29.73
CA PRO A 91 -7.87 8.64 -30.22
C PRO A 91 -9.40 8.62 -30.38
N PRO A 92 -10.04 9.79 -30.50
CA PRO A 92 -11.49 9.90 -30.69
C PRO A 92 -11.88 9.83 -32.18
N SER A 93 -12.89 9.03 -32.49
CA SER A 93 -13.65 9.10 -33.76
C SER A 93 -15.09 8.67 -33.45
N ILE A 94 -16.02 9.59 -33.21
CA ILE A 94 -16.89 10.26 -34.20
C ILE A 94 -17.51 9.26 -35.19
N VAL A 95 -18.71 8.75 -34.89
CA VAL A 95 -19.82 8.69 -35.84
C VAL A 95 -21.14 8.91 -35.10
N SER A 96 -21.79 10.00 -35.48
CA SER A 96 -23.09 10.47 -35.03
C SER A 96 -24.23 9.59 -35.55
N VAL A 97 -25.16 9.19 -34.68
CA VAL A 97 -26.54 8.88 -35.09
C VAL A 97 -27.46 9.73 -34.22
N SER A 98 -28.10 10.67 -34.91
CA SER A 98 -29.10 11.62 -34.43
C SER A 98 -30.39 10.90 -34.06
N THR A 99 -30.84 11.05 -32.82
CA THR A 99 -32.26 10.96 -32.45
C THR A 99 -32.61 12.21 -31.67
N VAL A 100 -33.40 13.04 -32.34
CA VAL A 100 -34.05 14.27 -31.87
C VAL A 100 -34.86 13.96 -30.62
N GLU A 101 -34.44 14.49 -29.47
CA GLU A 101 -35.31 14.70 -28.33
C GLU A 101 -35.99 16.05 -28.52
N GLU A 102 -37.27 16.00 -28.87
CA GLU A 102 -38.16 17.15 -28.96
C GLU A 102 -38.67 17.44 -27.54
N GLU A 103 -38.18 18.54 -26.95
CA GLU A 103 -38.76 19.17 -25.75
C GLU A 103 -40.23 19.51 -26.04
N ILE A 104 -41.15 18.74 -25.44
CA ILE A 104 -42.54 19.15 -25.29
C ILE A 104 -42.71 19.58 -23.84
N GLU A 105 -42.58 20.88 -23.60
CA GLU A 105 -43.20 21.58 -22.47
C GLU A 105 -44.71 21.29 -22.50
N ARG A 106 -45.20 20.49 -21.56
CA ARG A 106 -46.63 20.42 -21.22
C ARG A 106 -46.82 20.95 -19.81
N GLU A 107 -47.52 22.06 -19.74
CA GLU A 107 -48.10 22.63 -18.53
C GLU A 107 -48.83 21.53 -17.71
N PRO A 108 -48.69 21.50 -16.38
CA PRO A 108 -49.46 20.59 -15.54
C PRO A 108 -50.93 21.04 -15.52
N PRO A 109 -51.90 20.20 -15.93
CA PRO A 109 -53.30 20.52 -15.72
C PRO A 109 -53.64 20.50 -14.23
N SER A 110 -54.43 21.48 -13.81
CA SER A 110 -54.99 21.64 -12.47
C SER A 110 -55.71 20.38 -11.98
N PRO A 111 -55.74 20.14 -10.65
CA PRO A 111 -56.46 19.01 -10.08
C PRO A 111 -57.97 19.25 -10.21
N GLU A 112 -58.59 18.71 -11.25
CA GLU A 112 -60.02 18.44 -11.23
C GLU A 112 -60.25 17.33 -10.20
N VAL A 113 -60.85 17.71 -9.09
CA VAL A 113 -61.39 16.81 -8.07
C VAL A 113 -62.50 16.01 -8.73
N ILE A 114 -62.14 14.89 -9.34
CA ILE A 114 -63.08 13.85 -9.72
C ILE A 114 -63.45 13.14 -8.42
N GLU A 115 -64.62 13.51 -7.89
CA GLU A 115 -65.30 12.79 -6.83
C GLU A 115 -65.67 11.40 -7.39
N HIS A 116 -64.74 10.46 -7.30
CA HIS A 116 -64.95 9.07 -7.68
C HIS A 116 -65.95 8.46 -6.71
N VAL A 117 -67.22 8.45 -7.13
CA VAL A 117 -68.25 7.57 -6.58
C VAL A 117 -67.70 6.14 -6.66
N PRO A 118 -67.50 5.43 -5.53
CA PRO A 118 -67.11 4.04 -5.55
C PRO A 118 -68.26 3.26 -6.19
N VAL A 119 -68.08 2.86 -7.45
CA VAL A 119 -68.95 1.87 -8.08
C VAL A 119 -68.74 0.58 -7.30
N GLU A 120 -69.76 0.21 -6.52
CA GLU A 120 -69.79 -1.07 -5.80
C GLU A 120 -69.57 -2.20 -6.81
N ILE A 121 -68.41 -2.85 -6.70
CA ILE A 121 -68.05 -4.00 -7.51
C ILE A 121 -69.02 -5.13 -7.13
N PRO A 122 -69.73 -5.75 -8.09
CA PRO A 122 -70.61 -6.87 -7.80
C PRO A 122 -69.86 -7.98 -7.05
N PRO A 123 -70.43 -8.55 -5.96
CA PRO A 123 -69.74 -9.51 -5.10
C PRO A 123 -69.28 -10.78 -5.84
N GLU A 124 -69.94 -11.13 -6.94
CA GLU A 124 -69.60 -12.29 -7.79
C GLU A 124 -68.25 -12.14 -8.52
N VAL A 125 -67.72 -10.91 -8.69
CA VAL A 125 -66.41 -10.66 -9.33
C VAL A 125 -65.26 -10.79 -8.32
N LEU A 126 -65.53 -10.75 -7.02
CA LEU A 126 -64.51 -10.86 -5.97
C LEU A 126 -64.03 -12.30 -5.81
N ASP A 127 -64.92 -13.28 -5.95
CA ASP A 127 -64.60 -14.71 -5.84
C ASP A 127 -63.64 -15.18 -6.97
N GLU A 128 -63.71 -14.57 -8.16
CA GLU A 128 -62.79 -14.84 -9.27
C GLU A 128 -61.49 -14.01 -9.21
N ARG A 129 -61.48 -12.93 -8.43
CA ARG A 129 -60.34 -12.01 -8.32
C ARG A 129 -59.21 -12.57 -7.46
N GLU A 130 -59.53 -13.22 -6.35
CA GLU A 130 -58.54 -13.85 -5.48
C GLU A 130 -57.67 -14.90 -6.19
N PRO A 131 -58.23 -15.90 -6.91
CA PRO A 131 -57.40 -16.88 -7.61
C PRO A 131 -56.55 -16.26 -8.72
N LEU A 132 -57.01 -15.18 -9.37
CA LEU A 132 -56.24 -14.45 -10.38
C LEU A 132 -55.06 -13.67 -9.76
N ILE A 133 -55.27 -13.06 -8.58
CA ILE A 133 -54.20 -12.38 -7.84
C ILE A 133 -53.15 -13.38 -7.36
N ASP A 134 -53.57 -14.54 -6.86
CA ASP A 134 -52.65 -15.58 -6.43
C ASP A 134 -51.88 -16.17 -7.61
N LYS A 135 -52.53 -16.34 -8.76
CA LYS A 135 -51.85 -16.75 -9.99
C LYS A 135 -50.83 -15.72 -10.46
N LEU A 136 -51.15 -14.43 -10.36
CA LEU A 136 -50.21 -13.34 -10.68
C LEU A 136 -48.99 -13.37 -9.75
N LYS A 137 -49.20 -13.55 -8.44
CA LYS A 137 -48.10 -13.67 -7.46
C LYS A 137 -47.22 -14.89 -7.76
N GLU A 138 -47.80 -16.04 -8.08
CA GLU A 138 -47.06 -17.26 -8.47
C GLU A 138 -46.22 -17.01 -9.72
N LEU A 139 -46.77 -16.35 -10.75
CA LEU A 139 -46.05 -16.03 -11.99
C LEU A 139 -44.93 -15.01 -11.77
N LEU A 140 -45.12 -14.02 -10.89
CA LEU A 140 -44.08 -13.06 -10.55
C LEU A 140 -42.93 -13.73 -9.77
N ALA A 141 -43.26 -14.65 -8.85
CA ALA A 141 -42.26 -15.46 -8.16
C ALA A 141 -41.47 -16.33 -9.15
N GLU A 142 -42.15 -17.04 -10.05
CA GLU A 142 -41.52 -17.86 -11.09
C GLU A 142 -40.63 -17.04 -12.03
N LYS A 143 -41.08 -15.84 -12.44
CA LYS A 143 -40.26 -14.91 -13.21
C LYS A 143 -38.98 -14.51 -12.45
N SER A 144 -39.09 -14.24 -11.15
CA SER A 144 -37.92 -13.88 -10.33
C SER A 144 -36.92 -15.05 -10.22
N GLU A 145 -37.41 -16.28 -10.06
CA GLU A 145 -36.57 -17.49 -10.02
C GLU A 145 -35.88 -17.75 -11.35
N LEU A 146 -36.62 -17.63 -12.46
CA LEU A 146 -36.07 -17.79 -13.81
C LEU A 146 -35.01 -16.71 -14.10
N SER A 147 -35.24 -15.46 -13.70
CA SER A 147 -34.24 -14.40 -13.84
C SER A 147 -32.96 -14.70 -13.06
N ARG A 148 -33.08 -15.22 -11.82
CA ARG A 148 -31.93 -15.64 -11.02
C ARG A 148 -31.17 -16.81 -11.65
N LYS A 149 -31.89 -17.83 -12.16
CA LYS A 149 -31.30 -18.97 -12.88
C LYS A 149 -30.59 -18.53 -14.16
N ASN A 150 -31.22 -17.64 -14.93
CA ASN A 150 -30.65 -17.13 -16.17
C ASN A 150 -29.36 -16.34 -15.90
N ARG A 151 -29.36 -15.47 -14.87
CA ARG A 151 -28.16 -14.76 -14.44
C ARG A 151 -27.03 -15.71 -13.99
N LEU A 152 -27.37 -16.80 -13.29
CA LEU A 152 -26.38 -17.82 -12.91
C LEU A 152 -25.80 -18.55 -14.13
N LEU A 153 -26.65 -18.87 -15.12
CA LEU A 153 -26.20 -19.47 -16.38
C LEU A 153 -25.32 -18.53 -17.19
N GLU A 154 -25.67 -17.24 -17.29
CA GLU A 154 -24.83 -16.22 -17.91
C GLU A 154 -23.46 -16.11 -17.24
N LEU A 155 -23.43 -16.09 -15.89
CA LEU A 155 -22.18 -16.10 -15.12
C LEU A 155 -21.37 -17.39 -15.36
N TRP A 156 -22.04 -18.53 -15.48
CA TRP A 156 -21.39 -19.80 -15.76
C TRP A 156 -20.81 -19.84 -17.19
N ILE A 157 -21.58 -19.40 -18.18
CA ILE A 157 -21.15 -19.31 -19.58
C ILE A 157 -19.98 -18.35 -19.70
N THR A 158 -20.06 -17.15 -19.15
CA THR A 158 -18.95 -16.18 -19.21
C THR A 158 -17.69 -16.70 -18.52
N ARG A 159 -17.82 -17.40 -17.39
CA ARG A 159 -16.68 -18.01 -16.69
C ARG A 159 -16.06 -19.16 -17.50
N ASN A 160 -16.88 -20.02 -18.11
CA ASN A 160 -16.39 -21.09 -18.97
C ASN A 160 -15.77 -20.55 -20.26
N MET A 161 -16.39 -19.55 -20.88
CA MET A 161 -15.83 -18.88 -22.07
C MET A 161 -14.51 -18.20 -21.74
N LYS A 162 -14.36 -17.54 -20.59
CA LYS A 162 -13.06 -17.01 -20.12
C LYS A 162 -12.03 -18.12 -19.91
N LYS A 163 -12.41 -19.25 -19.29
CA LYS A 163 -11.50 -20.40 -19.13
C LYS A 163 -11.10 -21.02 -20.47
N ILE A 164 -12.02 -21.16 -21.41
CA ILE A 164 -11.75 -21.68 -22.76
C ILE A 164 -10.87 -20.69 -23.52
N GLN A 165 -11.18 -19.40 -23.46
CA GLN A 165 -10.34 -18.35 -24.04
C GLN A 165 -8.95 -18.35 -23.41
N GLN A 166 -8.79 -18.50 -22.10
CA GLN A 166 -7.48 -18.63 -21.44
C GLN A 166 -6.73 -19.90 -21.85
N ARG A 167 -7.43 -21.02 -22.10
CA ARG A 167 -6.82 -22.24 -22.65
C ARG A 167 -6.45 -22.10 -24.12
N MET A 168 -7.20 -21.29 -24.87
CA MET A 168 -6.99 -21.06 -26.31
C MET A 168 -6.10 -19.87 -26.62
N THR A 169 -5.90 -18.95 -25.68
CA THR A 169 -5.03 -17.79 -25.83
C THR A 169 -3.65 -18.20 -25.32
N PRO A 170 -2.64 -18.30 -26.18
CA PRO A 170 -1.31 -18.72 -25.76
C PRO A 170 -0.73 -17.69 -24.78
N ALA A 171 -0.06 -18.15 -23.73
CA ALA A 171 0.76 -17.30 -22.88
C ALA A 171 1.95 -16.69 -23.65
N ASP A 172 2.28 -17.24 -24.83
CA ASP A 172 3.35 -16.78 -25.72
C ASP A 172 2.81 -16.49 -27.13
N PRO A 173 2.89 -15.24 -27.64
CA PRO A 173 2.49 -14.88 -29.01
C PRO A 173 3.42 -15.46 -30.10
N ALA A 174 4.39 -16.32 -29.75
CA ALA A 174 5.39 -16.89 -30.65
C ALA A 174 5.04 -18.29 -31.21
N LYS A 175 3.90 -18.89 -30.83
CA LYS A 175 3.53 -20.23 -31.33
C LYS A 175 3.05 -20.18 -32.78
N THR A 176 3.64 -21.03 -33.62
CA THR A 176 3.29 -21.18 -35.03
C THR A 176 1.85 -21.71 -35.17
N ARG A 177 1.12 -21.30 -36.22
CA ARG A 177 -0.27 -21.71 -36.50
C ARG A 177 -0.51 -23.23 -36.39
N GLU A 178 0.48 -24.04 -36.76
CA GLU A 178 0.42 -25.51 -36.68
C GLU A 178 0.33 -26.02 -35.23
N GLN A 179 1.06 -25.40 -34.29
CA GLN A 179 1.01 -25.75 -32.87
C GLN A 179 -0.35 -25.38 -32.25
N MET A 180 -0.99 -24.31 -32.74
CA MET A 180 -2.34 -23.95 -32.35
C MET A 180 -3.37 -24.96 -32.84
N GLU A 181 -3.21 -25.45 -34.07
CA GLU A 181 -4.06 -26.51 -34.63
C GLU A 181 -3.87 -27.84 -33.88
N GLU A 182 -2.66 -28.15 -33.40
CA GLU A 182 -2.40 -29.32 -32.55
C GLU A 182 -3.08 -29.23 -31.19
N VAL A 183 -2.97 -28.09 -30.51
CA VAL A 183 -3.67 -27.84 -29.22
C VAL A 183 -5.19 -27.92 -29.41
N TYR A 184 -5.71 -27.39 -30.52
CA TYR A 184 -7.14 -27.49 -30.82
C TYR A 184 -7.58 -28.93 -31.10
N LYS A 185 -6.77 -29.72 -31.84
CA LYS A 185 -7.01 -31.15 -32.07
C LYS A 185 -6.94 -31.96 -30.78
N GLU A 186 -6.07 -31.60 -29.84
CA GLU A 186 -6.01 -32.18 -28.49
C GLU A 186 -7.27 -31.88 -27.69
N ALA A 187 -7.68 -30.61 -27.63
CA ALA A 187 -8.92 -30.22 -26.95
C ALA A 187 -10.16 -30.91 -27.55
N LEU A 188 -10.23 -31.07 -28.87
CA LEU A 188 -11.31 -31.83 -29.53
C LEU A 188 -11.25 -33.32 -29.21
N ARG A 189 -10.06 -33.92 -29.11
CA ARG A 189 -9.91 -35.32 -28.68
C ARG A 189 -10.37 -35.51 -27.24
N GLU A 190 -9.97 -34.63 -26.33
CA GLU A 190 -10.42 -34.65 -24.94
C GLU A 190 -11.94 -34.49 -24.84
N TYR A 191 -12.52 -33.52 -25.57
CA TYR A 191 -13.97 -33.34 -25.59
C TYR A 191 -14.69 -34.58 -26.12
N LYS A 192 -14.18 -35.20 -27.19
CA LYS A 192 -14.75 -36.45 -27.72
C LYS A 192 -14.69 -37.57 -26.68
N ILE A 193 -13.57 -37.73 -25.97
CA ILE A 193 -13.43 -38.72 -24.90
C ILE A 193 -14.47 -38.44 -23.79
N GLN A 194 -14.63 -37.18 -23.37
CA GLN A 194 -15.64 -36.81 -22.36
C GLN A 194 -17.06 -37.13 -22.83
N VAL A 195 -17.39 -36.85 -24.09
CA VAL A 195 -18.71 -37.19 -24.65
C VAL A 195 -18.91 -38.69 -24.70
N ASP A 196 -17.93 -39.45 -25.18
CA ASP A 196 -17.98 -40.91 -25.23
C ASP A 196 -18.14 -41.50 -23.82
N GLU A 197 -17.42 -41.00 -22.82
CA GLU A 197 -17.55 -41.40 -21.40
C GLU A 197 -18.94 -41.09 -20.81
N ILE A 198 -19.51 -39.92 -21.15
CA ILE A 198 -20.87 -39.56 -20.73
C ILE A 198 -21.89 -40.50 -21.36
N LEU A 199 -21.76 -40.80 -22.66
CA LEU A 199 -22.66 -41.71 -23.36
C LEU A 199 -22.57 -43.13 -22.79
N THR A 200 -21.36 -43.65 -22.57
CA THR A 200 -21.20 -44.99 -21.96
C THR A 200 -21.82 -45.04 -20.56
N ARG A 201 -21.65 -43.98 -19.77
CA ARG A 201 -22.25 -43.91 -18.43
C ARG A 201 -23.77 -43.79 -18.46
N GLN A 202 -24.31 -43.11 -19.45
CA GLN A 202 -25.77 -43.05 -19.66
C GLN A 202 -26.33 -44.42 -20.03
N ASP A 203 -25.66 -45.14 -20.93
CA ASP A 203 -26.05 -46.50 -21.34
C ASP A 203 -26.00 -47.46 -20.13
N GLU A 204 -24.93 -47.44 -19.34
CA GLU A 204 -24.81 -48.23 -18.12
C GLU A 204 -25.93 -47.92 -17.12
N LEU A 205 -26.24 -46.64 -16.88
CA LEU A 205 -27.33 -46.24 -15.99
C LEU A 205 -28.71 -46.64 -16.53
N ALA A 206 -28.90 -46.62 -17.84
CA ALA A 206 -30.14 -47.06 -18.49
C ALA A 206 -30.35 -48.56 -18.30
N ASP A 207 -29.29 -49.36 -18.50
CA ASP A 207 -29.29 -50.81 -18.28
C ASP A 207 -29.55 -51.14 -16.80
N GLU A 208 -28.91 -50.42 -15.87
CA GLU A 208 -29.15 -50.56 -14.43
C GLU A 208 -30.61 -50.26 -14.09
N LEU A 209 -31.16 -49.13 -14.55
CA LEU A 209 -32.58 -48.76 -14.38
C LEU A 209 -33.52 -49.83 -14.94
N GLN A 210 -33.21 -50.37 -16.12
CA GLN A 210 -33.99 -51.44 -16.71
C GLN A 210 -33.94 -52.71 -15.86
N SER A 211 -32.78 -53.04 -15.30
CA SER A 211 -32.62 -54.17 -14.39
C SER A 211 -33.41 -53.99 -13.09
N TYR A 212 -33.39 -52.79 -12.50
CA TYR A 212 -34.15 -52.46 -11.29
C TYR A 212 -35.65 -52.48 -11.55
N THR A 213 -36.12 -51.90 -12.65
CA THR A 213 -37.54 -51.92 -13.02
C THR A 213 -38.04 -53.35 -13.28
N ALA A 214 -37.22 -54.21 -13.88
CA ALA A 214 -37.55 -55.63 -14.04
C ALA A 214 -37.66 -56.35 -12.70
N ARG A 215 -36.72 -56.13 -11.76
CA ARG A 215 -36.78 -56.71 -10.40
C ARG A 215 -38.00 -56.24 -9.62
N VAL A 216 -38.31 -54.94 -9.66
CA VAL A 216 -39.50 -54.38 -9.00
C VAL A 216 -40.78 -54.98 -9.56
N ARG A 217 -40.88 -55.14 -10.89
CA ARG A 217 -42.04 -55.81 -11.51
C ARG A 217 -42.17 -57.28 -11.11
N ALA A 218 -41.06 -58.01 -10.99
CA ALA A 218 -41.08 -59.40 -10.55
C ALA A 218 -41.56 -59.51 -9.09
N LEU A 219 -40.97 -58.73 -8.19
CA LEU A 219 -41.35 -58.69 -6.77
C LEU A 219 -42.80 -58.23 -6.57
N SER A 220 -43.27 -57.25 -7.34
CA SER A 220 -44.66 -56.80 -7.29
C SER A 220 -45.62 -57.92 -7.68
N LYS A 221 -45.30 -58.72 -8.70
CA LYS A 221 -46.14 -59.86 -9.10
C LYS A 221 -46.17 -60.94 -8.02
N GLU A 222 -45.03 -61.24 -7.40
CA GLU A 222 -44.95 -62.19 -6.29
C GLU A 222 -45.78 -61.71 -5.08
N ASP A 223 -45.66 -60.43 -4.72
CA ASP A 223 -46.42 -59.80 -3.64
C ASP A 223 -47.94 -59.78 -3.92
N ASP A 224 -48.33 -59.51 -5.17
CA ASP A 224 -49.73 -59.59 -5.60
C ASP A 224 -50.26 -61.03 -5.52
N GLN A 225 -49.48 -62.03 -5.96
CA GLN A 225 -49.85 -63.44 -5.88
C GLN A 225 -50.06 -63.88 -4.42
N ILE A 226 -49.09 -63.62 -3.55
CA ILE A 226 -49.17 -63.96 -2.12
C ILE A 226 -50.38 -63.29 -1.47
N TYR A 227 -50.66 -62.03 -1.82
CA TYR A 227 -51.80 -61.32 -1.26
C TYR A 227 -53.14 -61.85 -1.75
N GLN A 228 -53.27 -62.21 -3.03
CA GLN A 228 -54.49 -62.82 -3.54
C GLN A 228 -54.73 -64.19 -2.89
N GLU A 229 -53.71 -65.03 -2.76
CA GLU A 229 -53.81 -66.31 -2.05
C GLU A 229 -54.27 -66.13 -0.59
N PHE A 230 -53.76 -65.10 0.09
CA PHE A 230 -54.20 -64.74 1.43
C PHE A 230 -55.69 -64.33 1.47
N LEU A 231 -56.12 -63.49 0.54
CA LEU A 231 -57.51 -63.04 0.45
C LEU A 231 -58.48 -64.17 0.12
N ASP A 232 -58.10 -65.06 -0.80
CA ASP A 232 -58.89 -66.25 -1.17
C ASP A 232 -59.07 -67.17 0.03
N ARG A 233 -57.99 -67.45 0.77
CA ARG A 233 -58.04 -68.26 2.00
C ARG A 233 -58.86 -67.58 3.09
N GLN A 234 -58.74 -66.26 3.24
CA GLN A 234 -59.55 -65.51 4.18
C GLN A 234 -61.03 -65.59 3.81
N LYS A 235 -61.38 -65.47 2.52
CA LYS A 235 -62.75 -65.61 2.03
C LYS A 235 -63.30 -67.01 2.27
N GLU A 236 -62.52 -68.05 1.97
CA GLU A 236 -62.87 -69.47 2.20
C GLU A 236 -63.23 -69.73 3.68
N ILE A 237 -62.40 -69.24 4.61
CA ILE A 237 -62.61 -69.46 6.05
C ILE A 237 -63.75 -68.59 6.60
N SER A 238 -63.90 -67.37 6.09
CA SER A 238 -64.79 -66.37 6.70
C SER A 238 -66.24 -66.50 6.24
N VAL A 239 -66.49 -66.96 5.00
CA VAL A 239 -67.84 -67.14 4.47
C VAL A 239 -68.58 -68.21 5.28
N GLY A 240 -69.67 -67.83 5.93
CA GLY A 240 -70.46 -68.72 6.79
C GLY A 240 -70.13 -68.65 8.28
N LEU A 241 -69.10 -67.90 8.70
CA LEU A 241 -68.90 -67.53 10.11
C LEU A 241 -70.10 -66.72 10.62
N ILE A 242 -70.47 -66.93 11.88
CA ILE A 242 -71.57 -66.24 12.53
C ILE A 242 -71.00 -65.17 13.45
N PHE A 243 -71.47 -63.93 13.34
CA PHE A 243 -71.10 -62.87 14.27
C PHE A 243 -71.60 -63.19 15.68
N SER A 244 -70.70 -63.14 16.67
CA SER A 244 -71.04 -63.40 18.07
C SER A 244 -72.09 -62.43 18.63
N LYS A 245 -72.06 -61.16 18.19
CA LYS A 245 -72.97 -60.10 18.67
C LYS A 245 -74.32 -60.07 17.96
N THR A 246 -74.35 -60.34 16.65
CA THR A 246 -75.54 -60.17 15.81
C THR A 246 -76.20 -61.49 15.39
N GLY A 247 -75.53 -62.63 15.54
CA GLY A 247 -76.01 -63.95 15.11
C GLY A 247 -76.18 -64.11 13.60
N ARG A 248 -75.87 -63.07 12.80
CA ARG A 248 -75.94 -63.08 11.34
C ARG A 248 -74.71 -63.77 10.77
N LYS A 249 -74.90 -64.53 9.68
CA LYS A 249 -73.80 -65.14 8.92
C LYS A 249 -73.10 -64.08 8.08
N LEU A 250 -71.77 -64.15 8.01
CA LEU A 250 -70.98 -63.35 7.09
C LEU A 250 -71.28 -63.81 5.66
N THR A 251 -71.92 -62.94 4.89
CA THR A 251 -72.25 -63.20 3.49
C THR A 251 -71.04 -62.92 2.60
N GLU A 252 -71.00 -63.57 1.45
CA GLU A 252 -69.92 -63.39 0.47
C GLU A 252 -69.75 -61.91 0.05
N LYS A 253 -70.88 -61.22 -0.18
CA LYS A 253 -70.88 -59.78 -0.53
C LYS A 253 -70.27 -58.91 0.56
N MET A 254 -70.54 -59.22 1.84
CA MET A 254 -69.98 -58.48 2.96
C MET A 254 -68.47 -58.70 3.04
N MET A 255 -68.01 -59.94 2.83
CA MET A 255 -66.58 -60.25 2.79
C MET A 255 -65.88 -59.53 1.63
N ASP A 256 -66.46 -59.53 0.44
CA ASP A 256 -65.90 -58.83 -0.73
C ASP A 256 -65.76 -57.31 -0.47
N ASN A 257 -66.71 -56.69 0.22
CA ASN A 257 -66.62 -55.28 0.61
C ASN A 257 -65.49 -55.03 1.63
N LEU A 258 -65.33 -55.90 2.62
CA LEU A 258 -64.23 -55.82 3.59
C LEU A 258 -62.87 -56.00 2.91
N THR A 259 -62.76 -56.97 2.00
CA THR A 259 -61.56 -57.20 1.18
C THR A 259 -61.22 -55.99 0.33
N ARG A 260 -62.21 -55.35 -0.32
CA ARG A 260 -61.99 -54.10 -1.07
C ARG A 260 -61.46 -52.98 -0.16
N ARG A 261 -62.06 -52.77 1.02
CA ARG A 261 -61.58 -51.75 1.98
C ARG A 261 -60.15 -52.04 2.44
N GLN A 262 -59.82 -53.30 2.70
CA GLN A 262 -58.46 -53.71 3.07
C GLN A 262 -57.46 -53.49 1.93
N ALA A 263 -57.82 -53.84 0.69
CA ALA A 263 -56.98 -53.61 -0.48
C ALA A 263 -56.71 -52.11 -0.70
N THR A 264 -57.74 -51.26 -0.62
CA THR A 264 -57.58 -49.80 -0.73
C THR A 264 -56.68 -49.25 0.37
N ARG A 265 -56.88 -49.66 1.63
CA ARG A 265 -56.01 -49.23 2.75
C ARG A 265 -54.57 -49.67 2.57
N ARG A 266 -54.34 -50.87 2.03
CA ARG A 266 -52.98 -51.37 1.74
C ARG A 266 -52.28 -50.50 0.70
N VAL A 267 -52.97 -50.10 -0.38
CA VAL A 267 -52.41 -49.22 -1.42
C VAL A 267 -52.01 -47.87 -0.83
N ILE A 268 -52.90 -47.26 -0.03
CA ILE A 268 -52.63 -45.99 0.65
C ILE A 268 -51.40 -46.12 1.56
N LEU A 269 -51.37 -47.15 2.41
CA LEU A 269 -50.27 -47.38 3.34
C LEU A 269 -48.94 -47.67 2.63
N ALA A 270 -48.97 -48.38 1.49
CA ALA A 270 -47.78 -48.58 0.66
C ALA A 270 -47.27 -47.26 0.05
N GLN A 271 -48.18 -46.41 -0.40
CA GLN A 271 -47.85 -45.06 -0.90
C GLN A 271 -47.27 -44.17 0.20
N ASP A 272 -47.86 -44.16 1.40
CA ASP A 272 -47.37 -43.39 2.54
C ASP A 272 -45.97 -43.85 2.98
N ARG A 273 -45.75 -45.16 3.05
CA ARG A 273 -44.42 -45.71 3.37
C ARG A 273 -43.39 -45.32 2.32
N ARG A 274 -43.74 -45.38 1.03
CA ARG A 274 -42.85 -44.92 -0.05
C ARG A 274 -42.52 -43.44 0.12
N ASN A 275 -43.52 -42.59 0.39
CA ASN A 275 -43.34 -41.17 0.59
C ASN A 275 -42.45 -40.87 1.80
N TYR A 276 -42.65 -41.58 2.91
CA TYR A 276 -41.81 -41.48 4.11
C TYR A 276 -40.34 -41.80 3.80
N VAL A 277 -40.07 -42.91 3.09
CA VAL A 277 -38.70 -43.29 2.71
C VAL A 277 -38.06 -42.24 1.80
N LEU A 278 -38.81 -41.69 0.84
CA LEU A 278 -38.32 -40.60 -0.03
C LEU A 278 -38.00 -39.33 0.78
N LEU A 279 -38.86 -38.97 1.73
CA LEU A 279 -38.67 -37.81 2.57
C LEU A 279 -37.45 -37.99 3.49
N GLN A 280 -37.25 -39.19 4.04
CA GLN A 280 -36.08 -39.54 4.85
C GLN A 280 -34.79 -39.34 4.04
N HIS A 281 -34.70 -39.89 2.82
CA HIS A 281 -33.53 -39.71 1.97
C HIS A 281 -33.28 -38.25 1.58
N ARG A 282 -34.35 -37.48 1.34
CA ARG A 282 -34.23 -36.04 1.06
C ARG A 282 -33.71 -35.27 2.27
N LEU A 283 -34.22 -35.58 3.46
CA LEU A 283 -33.74 -35.01 4.72
C LEU A 283 -32.25 -35.33 4.92
N ASP A 284 -31.85 -36.57 4.72
CA ASP A 284 -30.44 -36.99 4.84
C ASP A 284 -29.54 -36.26 3.84
N SER A 285 -29.99 -36.10 2.59
CA SER A 285 -29.27 -35.34 1.57
C SER A 285 -29.12 -33.86 1.94
N LEU A 286 -30.20 -33.23 2.42
CA LEU A 286 -30.16 -31.85 2.91
C LEU A 286 -29.26 -31.69 4.13
N ASN A 287 -29.28 -32.64 5.06
CA ASN A 287 -28.39 -32.64 6.22
C ASN A 287 -26.92 -32.77 5.82
N VAL A 288 -26.61 -33.59 4.81
CA VAL A 288 -25.24 -33.68 4.26
C VAL A 288 -24.85 -32.37 3.58
N GLN A 289 -25.72 -31.78 2.78
CA GLN A 289 -25.46 -30.48 2.15
C GLN A 289 -25.26 -29.37 3.18
N LEU A 290 -26.08 -29.34 4.24
CA LEU A 290 -25.94 -28.41 5.35
C LEU A 290 -24.59 -28.59 6.04
N LYS A 291 -24.20 -29.82 6.38
CA LYS A 291 -22.88 -30.09 6.98
C LYS A 291 -21.74 -29.63 6.08
N ILE A 292 -21.82 -29.88 4.77
CA ILE A 292 -20.80 -29.42 3.81
C ILE A 292 -20.75 -27.88 3.78
N ALA A 293 -21.90 -27.21 3.82
CA ALA A 293 -21.98 -25.75 3.84
C ALA A 293 -21.47 -25.16 5.17
N GLU A 294 -21.73 -25.82 6.29
CA GLU A 294 -21.21 -25.46 7.61
C GLU A 294 -19.70 -25.66 7.69
N THR A 295 -19.14 -26.67 7.01
CA THR A 295 -17.69 -26.90 6.95
C THR A 295 -17.05 -26.08 5.82
N LEU A 296 -16.55 -24.89 6.13
CA LEU A 296 -15.82 -24.04 5.17
C LEU A 296 -14.39 -24.53 4.86
N GLY A 297 -13.97 -25.66 5.45
CA GLY A 297 -12.66 -26.28 5.22
C GLY A 297 -12.48 -27.57 6.02
N GLU A 298 -11.27 -28.13 5.96
CA GLU A 298 -10.93 -29.36 6.69
C GLU A 298 -10.94 -29.10 8.20
N GLY A 299 -11.97 -29.60 8.89
CA GLY A 299 -12.08 -29.55 10.34
C GLY A 299 -12.47 -28.19 10.95
N MET A 300 -12.85 -27.20 10.14
CA MET A 300 -13.36 -25.92 10.63
C MET A 300 -14.77 -25.65 10.15
N THR A 301 -15.67 -25.38 11.10
CA THR A 301 -17.02 -24.91 10.84
C THR A 301 -17.04 -23.40 10.61
N ALA A 302 -18.10 -22.87 9.99
CA ALA A 302 -18.29 -21.44 9.82
C ALA A 302 -18.23 -20.67 11.15
N MET A 303 -18.74 -21.28 12.23
CA MET A 303 -18.65 -20.74 13.59
C MET A 303 -17.21 -20.63 14.11
N ASP A 304 -16.34 -21.59 13.76
CA ASP A 304 -14.92 -21.54 14.14
C ASP A 304 -14.21 -20.36 13.45
N TYR A 305 -14.55 -20.10 12.17
CA TYR A 305 -14.03 -18.94 11.44
C TYR A 305 -14.51 -17.62 12.03
N GLU A 306 -15.79 -17.52 12.43
CA GLU A 306 -16.31 -16.33 13.13
C GLU A 306 -15.59 -16.11 14.46
N THR A 307 -15.37 -17.17 15.22
CA THR A 307 -14.62 -17.12 16.49
C THR A 307 -13.18 -16.65 16.26
N LEU A 308 -12.52 -17.17 15.22
CA LEU A 308 -11.17 -16.76 14.84
C LEU A 308 -11.13 -15.31 14.36
N HIS A 309 -12.15 -14.87 13.62
CA HIS A 309 -12.28 -13.50 13.13
C HIS A 309 -12.41 -12.51 14.29
N ILE A 310 -13.28 -12.81 15.28
CA ILE A 310 -13.43 -12.02 16.50
C ILE A 310 -12.10 -11.95 17.27
N ALA A 311 -11.39 -13.08 17.40
CA ALA A 311 -10.09 -13.10 18.05
C ALA A 311 -9.05 -12.24 17.30
N ASN A 312 -9.04 -12.29 15.96
CA ASN A 312 -8.15 -11.48 15.13
C ASN A 312 -8.44 -9.98 15.26
N LEU A 313 -9.71 -9.58 15.25
CA LEU A 313 -10.13 -8.21 15.54
C LEU A 313 -9.60 -7.76 16.91
N GLY A 314 -9.75 -8.60 17.94
CA GLY A 314 -9.21 -8.31 19.27
C GLY A 314 -7.68 -8.21 19.34
N TYR A 315 -6.94 -8.96 18.52
CA TYR A 315 -5.48 -8.80 18.41
C TYR A 315 -5.10 -7.50 17.69
N LYS A 316 -5.86 -7.11 16.66
CA LYS A 316 -5.66 -5.86 15.93
C LYS A 316 -5.86 -4.65 16.86
N ASP A 317 -6.93 -4.64 17.65
CA ASP A 317 -7.16 -3.58 18.65
C ASP A 317 -6.01 -3.47 19.67
N ARG A 318 -5.44 -4.61 20.09
CA ARG A 318 -4.28 -4.63 20.98
C ARG A 318 -3.02 -4.11 20.31
N LEU A 319 -2.80 -4.40 19.03
CA LEU A 319 -1.68 -3.86 18.26
C LEU A 319 -1.82 -2.34 18.11
N ASP A 320 -3.01 -1.86 17.75
CA ASP A 320 -3.29 -0.43 17.63
C ASP A 320 -3.07 0.30 18.96
N GLU A 321 -3.45 -0.30 20.10
CA GLU A 321 -3.18 0.29 21.42
C GLU A 321 -1.68 0.31 21.74
N ARG A 322 -0.93 -0.74 21.39
CA ARG A 322 0.54 -0.75 21.53
C ARG A 322 1.19 0.30 20.64
N ASP A 323 0.71 0.50 19.42
CA ASP A 323 1.23 1.52 18.52
C ASP A 323 0.96 2.94 19.03
N ARG A 324 -0.23 3.19 19.60
CA ARG A 324 -0.52 4.46 20.30
C ARG A 324 0.41 4.66 21.50
N GLU A 325 0.72 3.62 22.26
CA GLU A 325 1.69 3.69 23.36
C GLU A 325 3.12 3.97 22.88
N LEU A 326 3.56 3.30 21.81
CA LEU A 326 4.86 3.56 21.18
C LEU A 326 4.96 4.99 20.67
N GLU A 327 3.88 5.51 20.07
CA GLU A 327 3.83 6.89 19.59
C GLU A 327 3.87 7.90 20.74
N LYS A 328 3.18 7.62 21.87
CA LYS A 328 3.32 8.41 23.09
C LYS A 328 4.77 8.42 23.60
N LEU A 329 5.47 7.28 23.54
CA LEU A 329 6.89 7.20 23.94
C LEU A 329 7.81 7.96 22.98
N ARG A 330 7.62 7.83 21.67
CA ARG A 330 8.38 8.58 20.64
C ARG A 330 8.23 10.08 20.85
N ASN A 331 7.01 10.56 21.10
CA ASN A 331 6.75 11.98 21.37
C ASN A 331 7.42 12.46 22.66
N LYS A 332 7.47 11.64 23.73
CA LYS A 332 8.23 11.95 24.95
C LYS A 332 9.73 12.06 24.67
N TYR A 333 10.31 11.12 23.91
CA TYR A 333 11.72 11.16 23.54
C TYR A 333 12.04 12.36 22.64
N ALA A 334 11.22 12.62 21.63
CA ALA A 334 11.38 13.78 20.74
C ALA A 334 11.28 15.10 21.53
N SER A 335 10.33 15.21 22.46
CA SER A 335 10.22 16.37 23.35
C SER A 335 11.47 16.55 24.23
N SER A 336 11.96 15.48 24.86
CA SER A 336 13.19 15.50 25.67
C SER A 336 14.44 15.85 24.84
N LEU A 337 14.57 15.27 23.65
CA LEU A 337 15.64 15.59 22.70
C LEU A 337 15.57 17.06 22.25
N SER A 338 14.38 17.57 21.99
CA SER A 338 14.19 18.99 21.64
C SER A 338 14.59 19.92 22.79
N ALA A 339 14.31 19.54 24.03
CA ALA A 339 14.68 20.31 25.22
C ALA A 339 16.21 20.33 25.43
N THR A 340 16.87 19.18 25.30
CA THR A 340 18.33 19.07 25.39
C THR A 340 19.02 19.81 24.24
N PHE A 341 18.52 19.70 23.00
CA PHE A 341 19.03 20.47 21.87
C PHE A 341 18.87 21.98 22.08
N ARG A 342 17.73 22.42 22.62
CA ARG A 342 17.50 23.84 22.96
C ARG A 342 18.48 24.32 24.03
N TYR A 343 18.76 23.50 25.05
CA TYR A 343 19.77 23.79 26.07
C TYR A 343 21.17 23.90 25.46
N PHE A 344 21.56 22.93 24.64
CA PHE A 344 22.87 22.92 23.96
C PHE A 344 23.02 24.14 23.04
N LYS A 345 22.00 24.47 22.25
CA LYS A 345 21.98 25.67 21.40
C LYS A 345 22.19 26.94 22.22
N ARG A 346 21.49 27.10 23.36
CA ARG A 346 21.69 28.25 24.26
C ARG A 346 23.11 28.31 24.84
N LEU A 347 23.64 27.16 25.27
CA LEU A 347 24.98 27.07 25.86
C LEU A 347 26.05 27.37 24.81
N PHE A 348 25.91 26.81 23.61
CA PHE A 348 26.79 27.10 22.48
C PHE A 348 26.72 28.56 22.05
N SER A 349 25.52 29.16 21.97
CA SER A 349 25.37 30.59 21.69
C SER A 349 26.06 31.46 22.75
N ARG A 350 25.99 31.11 24.03
CA ARG A 350 26.71 31.82 25.10
C ARG A 350 28.22 31.69 24.94
N LEU A 351 28.71 30.46 24.72
CA LEU A 351 30.15 30.20 24.51
C LEU A 351 30.69 30.98 23.31
N LEU A 352 29.95 30.97 22.20
CA LEU A 352 30.30 31.70 20.99
C LEU A 352 30.31 33.22 21.25
N LEU A 353 29.33 33.75 21.99
CA LEU A 353 29.31 35.16 22.39
C LEU A 353 30.54 35.53 23.24
N THR A 354 30.89 34.70 24.24
CA THR A 354 32.07 34.91 25.07
C THR A 354 33.33 34.90 24.22
N ARG A 355 33.45 33.95 23.29
CA ARG A 355 34.61 33.86 22.40
C ARG A 355 34.72 35.07 21.48
N ILE A 356 33.60 35.53 20.92
CA ILE A 356 33.56 36.77 20.12
C ILE A 356 33.99 37.95 20.98
N ALA A 357 33.47 38.09 22.20
CA ALA A 357 33.84 39.18 23.11
C ALA A 357 35.36 39.17 23.44
N GLU A 358 35.95 37.99 23.69
CA GLU A 358 37.40 37.84 23.88
C GLU A 358 38.18 38.33 22.65
N THR A 359 37.77 37.92 21.44
CA THR A 359 38.45 38.35 20.20
C THR A 359 38.31 39.85 19.96
N VAL A 360 37.13 40.42 20.20
CA VAL A 360 36.88 41.87 20.06
C VAL A 360 37.72 42.65 21.07
N ASN A 361 37.83 42.17 22.31
CA ASN A 361 38.68 42.78 23.34
C ASN A 361 40.16 42.73 22.94
N GLY A 362 40.63 41.60 22.38
CA GLY A 362 41.98 41.49 21.83
C GLY A 362 42.24 42.50 20.71
N VAL A 363 41.30 42.65 19.76
CA VAL A 363 41.40 43.65 18.67
C VAL A 363 41.43 45.07 19.23
N ALA A 364 40.64 45.38 20.26
CA ALA A 364 40.66 46.69 20.91
C ALA A 364 42.04 47.00 21.52
N GLN A 365 42.65 46.04 22.21
CA GLN A 365 44.01 46.19 22.75
C GLN A 365 45.07 46.41 21.66
N TYR A 366 44.95 45.73 20.51
CA TYR A 366 45.86 45.96 19.39
C TYR A 366 45.69 47.36 18.80
N LYS A 367 44.46 47.86 18.68
CA LYS A 367 44.21 49.24 18.22
C LYS A 367 44.75 50.28 19.19
N GLU A 368 44.62 50.08 20.49
CA GLU A 368 45.18 50.98 21.50
C GLU A 368 46.71 51.05 21.37
N LYS A 369 47.37 49.91 21.20
CA LYS A 369 48.83 49.86 20.94
C LYS A 369 49.21 50.55 19.62
N GLU A 370 48.41 50.35 18.57
CA GLU A 370 48.62 51.02 17.28
C GLU A 370 48.58 52.54 17.44
N VAL A 371 47.60 53.08 18.19
CA VAL A 371 47.50 54.52 18.48
C VAL A 371 48.73 55.01 19.25
N CYS A 372 49.18 54.31 20.30
CA CYS A 372 50.39 54.70 21.03
C CYS A 372 51.63 54.73 20.13
N ILE A 373 51.78 53.76 19.23
CA ILE A 373 52.91 53.73 18.28
C ILE A 373 52.81 54.90 17.28
N VAL A 374 51.60 55.25 16.84
CA VAL A 374 51.39 56.43 15.97
C VAL A 374 51.79 57.70 16.70
N ASP A 375 51.39 57.88 17.95
CA ASP A 375 51.76 59.04 18.77
C ASP A 375 53.29 59.11 18.97
N ASP A 376 53.95 57.98 19.22
CA ASP A 376 55.42 57.89 19.33
C ASP A 376 56.11 58.26 18.01
N ILE A 377 55.58 57.81 16.87
CA ILE A 377 56.08 58.18 15.54
C ILE A 377 55.93 59.69 15.31
N GLU A 378 54.79 60.27 15.64
CA GLU A 378 54.56 61.71 15.51
C GLU A 378 55.53 62.51 16.40
N PHE A 379 55.76 62.06 17.63
CA PHE A 379 56.72 62.68 18.54
C PHE A 379 58.15 62.66 17.97
N GLU A 380 58.60 61.51 17.47
CA GLU A 380 59.93 61.40 16.85
C GLU A 380 60.05 62.19 15.54
N GLN A 381 58.96 62.31 14.79
CA GLN A 381 58.92 63.15 13.59
C GLN A 381 59.13 64.63 13.94
N ILE A 382 58.47 65.12 14.99
CA ILE A 382 58.66 66.49 15.52
C ILE A 382 60.11 66.69 15.96
N ASN A 383 60.70 65.74 16.69
CA ASN A 383 62.10 65.81 17.11
C ASN A 383 63.04 65.86 15.91
N LEU A 384 62.82 65.01 14.92
CA LEU A 384 63.61 64.96 13.70
C LEU A 384 63.55 66.28 12.93
N ASP A 385 62.37 66.89 12.81
CA ASP A 385 62.20 68.19 12.16
C ASP A 385 62.85 69.32 12.97
N HIS A 386 62.82 69.27 14.31
CA HIS A 386 63.58 70.18 15.17
C HIS A 386 65.10 70.08 14.91
N TYR A 387 65.66 68.87 14.86
CA TYR A 387 67.08 68.67 14.54
C TYR A 387 67.42 69.09 13.11
N ARG A 388 66.52 68.89 12.14
CA ARG A 388 66.69 69.41 10.78
C ARG A 388 66.78 70.95 10.79
N GLY A 389 65.91 71.62 11.55
CA GLY A 389 65.94 73.06 11.76
C GLY A 389 67.25 73.55 12.38
N LEU A 390 67.71 72.92 13.46
CA LEU A 390 69.01 73.23 14.06
C LEU A 390 70.16 73.03 13.07
N ASN A 391 70.13 71.97 12.28
CA ASN A 391 71.16 71.69 11.29
C ASN A 391 71.17 72.74 10.16
N THR A 392 69.99 73.22 9.72
CA THR A 392 69.91 74.33 8.77
C THR A 392 70.49 75.63 9.36
N GLU A 393 70.19 75.95 10.62
CA GLU A 393 70.76 77.13 11.30
C GLU A 393 72.28 77.02 11.45
N ILE A 394 72.80 75.86 11.85
CA ILE A 394 74.24 75.62 11.93
C ILE A 394 74.88 75.79 10.56
N ARG A 395 74.28 75.25 9.49
CA ARG A 395 74.78 75.45 8.11
C ARG A 395 74.81 76.91 7.71
N GLU A 396 73.78 77.69 8.06
CA GLU A 396 73.75 79.13 7.82
C GLU A 396 74.85 79.86 8.60
N ARG A 397 75.04 79.55 9.88
CA ARG A 397 76.12 80.12 10.71
C ARG A 397 77.51 79.77 10.18
N VAL A 398 77.71 78.53 9.72
CA VAL A 398 78.96 78.09 9.07
C VAL A 398 79.16 78.83 7.75
N ASN A 399 78.12 79.02 6.94
CA ASN A 399 78.21 79.83 5.73
C ASN A 399 78.58 81.29 6.04
N ILE A 400 77.97 81.91 7.05
CA ILE A 400 78.34 83.27 7.51
C ILE A 400 79.80 83.31 7.94
N ALA A 401 80.26 82.33 8.71
CA ALA A 401 81.66 82.24 9.13
C ALA A 401 82.61 82.06 7.93
N HIS A 402 82.23 81.28 6.91
CA HIS A 402 83.00 81.16 5.67
C HIS A 402 83.09 82.47 4.90
N VAL A 403 82.01 83.24 4.81
CA VAL A 403 82.01 84.58 4.20
C VAL A 403 82.95 85.52 4.96
N ALA A 404 82.81 85.60 6.29
CA ALA A 404 83.69 86.43 7.13
C ALA A 404 85.17 85.99 7.02
N LEU A 405 85.45 84.69 6.95
CA LEU A 405 86.81 84.17 6.77
C LEU A 405 87.38 84.57 5.40
N ASN A 406 86.56 84.59 4.35
CA ASN A 406 86.98 85.07 3.04
C ASN A 406 87.27 86.58 3.05
N GLU A 407 86.46 87.40 3.71
CA GLU A 407 86.73 88.84 3.91
C GLU A 407 88.04 89.08 4.68
N VAL A 408 88.30 88.30 5.74
CA VAL A 408 89.58 88.35 6.47
C VAL A 408 90.75 87.93 5.58
N ARG A 409 90.58 86.93 4.71
CA ARG A 409 91.61 86.52 3.75
C ARG A 409 91.87 87.58 2.69
N GLU A 410 90.83 88.22 2.17
CA GLU A 410 90.95 89.33 1.23
C GLU A 410 91.67 90.52 1.86
N THR A 411 91.24 90.96 3.05
CA THR A 411 91.91 92.05 3.78
C THR A 411 93.35 91.72 4.14
N LEU A 412 93.66 90.47 4.52
CA LEU A 412 95.04 90.01 4.75
C LEU A 412 95.85 90.06 3.44
N ASN A 413 95.29 89.61 2.33
CA ASN A 413 95.94 89.67 1.02
C ASN A 413 96.18 91.12 0.58
N GLU A 414 95.21 92.02 0.76
CA GLU A 414 95.37 93.46 0.50
C GLU A 414 96.47 94.08 1.37
N LYS A 415 96.51 93.75 2.67
CA LYS A 415 97.57 94.22 3.59
C LYS A 415 98.94 93.64 3.21
N ASN A 416 99.02 92.39 2.78
CA ASN A 416 100.26 91.78 2.31
C ASN A 416 100.76 92.37 0.98
N ILE A 417 99.84 92.76 0.08
CA ILE A 417 100.16 93.51 -1.15
C ILE A 417 100.64 94.92 -0.79
N ALA A 418 99.96 95.63 0.11
CA ALA A 418 100.33 96.97 0.56
C ALA A 418 101.68 97.01 1.30
N ALA A 419 102.04 95.93 2.00
CA ALA A 419 103.31 95.79 2.70
C ALA A 419 104.47 95.30 1.81
N GLY A 420 104.24 95.07 0.50
CA GLY A 420 105.28 94.62 -0.44
C GLY A 420 105.79 93.18 -0.21
N LEU A 421 105.12 92.41 0.66
CA LEU A 421 105.48 91.03 1.05
C LEU A 421 105.01 89.98 0.03
N LEU A 422 104.20 90.38 -0.95
CA LEU A 422 103.68 89.54 -2.03
C LEU A 422 104.38 89.81 -3.38
N VAL A 423 105.65 90.23 -3.36
CA VAL A 423 106.51 90.31 -4.56
C VAL A 423 107.66 89.29 -4.45
N SER A 424 107.43 88.14 -5.09
CA SER A 424 108.39 87.06 -5.38
C SER A 424 108.89 86.19 -4.21
N GLN A 425 108.07 85.23 -3.80
CA GLN A 425 108.49 84.05 -3.01
C GLN A 425 109.72 83.34 -3.62
N GLN A 426 109.92 83.48 -4.93
CA GLN A 426 111.07 82.96 -5.67
C GLN A 426 112.38 83.73 -5.38
N ALA A 427 112.35 85.04 -5.13
CA ALA A 427 113.53 85.82 -4.76
C ALA A 427 113.95 85.56 -3.30
N LEU A 428 112.98 85.38 -2.39
CA LEU A 428 113.24 85.00 -1.00
C LEU A 428 113.86 83.60 -0.89
N MET A 429 113.38 82.62 -1.67
CA MET A 429 114.04 81.30 -1.74
C MET A 429 115.45 81.37 -2.33
N GLN A 430 115.70 82.19 -3.35
CA GLN A 430 117.06 82.37 -3.91
C GLN A 430 118.02 83.03 -2.92
N MET A 431 117.56 84.04 -2.18
CA MET A 431 118.34 84.71 -1.15
C MET A 431 118.67 83.77 0.01
N GLN A 432 117.71 82.94 0.45
CA GLN A 432 117.96 81.93 1.48
C GLN A 432 118.93 80.84 1.02
N LYS A 433 118.88 80.44 -0.26
CA LYS A 433 119.87 79.53 -0.87
C LYS A 433 121.28 80.13 -0.97
N MET A 434 121.39 81.44 -1.24
CA MET A 434 122.69 82.12 -1.27
C MET A 434 123.29 82.28 0.13
N ILE A 435 122.47 82.54 1.15
CA ILE A 435 122.93 82.64 2.54
C ILE A 435 123.49 81.30 3.02
N THR A 436 122.79 80.19 2.77
CA THR A 436 123.28 78.85 3.14
C THR A 436 124.54 78.45 2.38
N MET A 437 124.64 78.73 1.08
CA MET A 437 125.88 78.49 0.32
C MET A 437 127.07 79.31 0.84
N LYS A 438 126.84 80.56 1.24
CA LYS A 438 127.90 81.42 1.82
C LYS A 438 128.39 80.87 3.16
N GLU A 439 127.51 80.36 4.00
CA GLU A 439 127.86 79.74 5.28
C GLU A 439 128.60 78.42 5.09
N GLU A 440 128.21 77.59 4.12
CA GLU A 440 128.93 76.35 3.77
C GLU A 440 130.34 76.62 3.25
N LEU A 441 130.51 77.65 2.41
CA LEU A 441 131.83 78.09 1.93
C LEU A 441 132.70 78.60 3.07
N ALA A 442 132.14 79.41 3.98
CA ALA A 442 132.86 79.90 5.16
C ALA A 442 133.32 78.74 6.06
N ASN A 443 132.47 77.71 6.24
CA ASN A 443 132.82 76.52 7.02
C ASN A 443 133.89 75.66 6.33
N LYS A 444 133.85 75.52 5.00
CA LYS A 444 134.90 74.81 4.23
C LYS A 444 136.25 75.54 4.29
N ILE A 445 136.26 76.88 4.22
CA ILE A 445 137.47 77.69 4.40
C ILE A 445 138.04 77.45 5.81
N LYS A 446 137.19 77.46 6.84
CA LYS A 446 137.60 77.17 8.23
C LYS A 446 138.19 75.77 8.42
N MET A 447 137.63 74.76 7.76
CA MET A 447 138.17 73.40 7.81
C MET A 447 139.53 73.30 7.12
N ILE A 448 139.73 73.98 5.99
CA ILE A 448 141.03 74.04 5.30
C ILE A 448 142.06 74.81 6.16
N GLU A 449 141.67 75.89 6.84
CA GLU A 449 142.54 76.59 7.81
C GLU A 449 142.96 75.69 8.98
N GLN A 450 142.04 74.87 9.51
CA GLN A 450 142.33 73.89 10.57
C GLN A 450 143.21 72.73 10.08
N GLU A 451 143.04 72.29 8.83
CA GLU A 451 143.86 71.25 8.20
C GLU A 451 145.30 71.74 7.93
N ILE A 452 145.48 73.05 7.66
CA ILE A 452 146.79 73.71 7.54
C ILE A 452 147.50 73.82 8.91
N GLU A 453 146.78 74.02 10.01
CA GLU A 453 147.37 74.05 11.37
C GLU A 453 147.82 72.66 11.86
N LEU A 454 147.14 71.58 11.43
CA LEU A 454 147.46 70.19 11.81
C LEU A 454 148.80 69.67 11.24
N TYR A 455 149.45 70.39 10.32
CA TYR A 455 150.77 70.04 9.77
C TYR A 455 151.96 70.77 10.40
N LYS A 456 151.78 71.45 11.55
CA LYS A 456 152.92 71.87 12.40
C LYS A 456 153.18 70.86 13.53
N PRO A 457 154.41 70.35 13.69
CA PRO A 457 154.68 69.18 14.53
C PRO A 457 154.79 69.51 16.03
N THR A 458 154.10 68.68 16.82
CA THR A 458 154.49 68.13 18.14
C THR A 458 155.06 69.05 19.24
N LYS A 459 154.33 69.14 20.36
CA LYS A 459 154.76 68.62 21.69
C LYS A 459 153.67 68.81 22.77
N GLN A 460 153.21 67.68 23.33
CA GLN A 460 153.02 67.36 24.77
C GLN A 460 152.33 68.43 25.67
N THR A 461 151.34 68.16 26.53
CA THR A 461 151.09 66.98 27.37
C THR A 461 149.80 67.17 28.18
N THR A 462 148.94 66.14 28.18
CA THR A 462 148.22 65.53 29.33
C THR A 462 147.45 66.33 30.40
N LYS A 463 146.18 65.90 30.60
CA LYS A 463 145.53 65.34 31.82
C LYS A 463 144.28 66.06 32.38
N LYS A 464 143.21 65.24 32.42
CA LYS A 464 142.30 64.90 33.55
C LYS A 464 141.01 65.71 33.83
N SER A 465 139.92 64.91 33.82
CA SER A 465 138.85 64.80 34.85
C SER A 465 137.85 65.96 34.92
N GLN A 466 136.60 65.86 35.34
CA GLN A 466 135.74 64.81 35.89
C GLN A 466 134.33 65.41 36.06
N LEU A 467 133.32 64.53 36.18
CA LEU A 467 132.13 64.61 37.05
C LEU A 467 130.91 65.50 36.73
N SER A 468 129.76 64.81 36.94
CA SER A 468 128.50 65.22 37.60
C SER A 468 127.55 66.16 36.86
N ARG A 469 126.22 66.16 37.06
CA ARG A 469 125.16 65.32 37.67
C ARG A 469 123.89 66.20 37.58
N THR A 470 122.68 65.61 37.69
CA THR A 470 121.39 66.23 38.15
C THR A 470 120.76 67.32 37.24
N THR A 471 119.44 67.53 37.07
CA THR A 471 118.17 67.08 37.70
C THR A 471 116.97 67.65 36.91
N LEU A 472 115.78 67.04 37.06
CA LEU A 472 114.39 67.58 37.20
C LEU A 472 114.00 68.85 36.41
N SER A 473 112.83 68.95 35.78
CA SER A 473 111.48 68.51 36.20
C SER A 473 110.57 68.23 35.00
#